data_AF-A0A5J4RTX4-F1
#
_entry.id   AF-A0A5J4RTX4-F1
#
_cell.length_a   1.000
_cell.length_b   1.000
_cell.length_c   1.000
_cell.angle_alpha   90.00
_cell.angle_beta   90.00
_cell.angle_gamma   90.00
#
_symmetry.space_group_name_H-M   'P 1'
#
loop_
_entity.id
_entity.type
_entity.pdbx_description
1 polymer ?
#
loop_
_entity_poly.entity_id
_entity_poly.type
_entity_poly.pdbx_seq_one_letter_code
_entity_poly.pdbx_strand_id
1 'polypeptide(L)'
;MNVSPECDCWGHNDAPIIPDLGIAASFDPVALDKACADIVMQAPVSRTDNILSEKYPHEDLEGKDKFHLLHPDTDWLAGLKHAEKMGMGTMNYELISV
;
A
#
# COMPACT_ATOMS: atom_id res chain seq x y z
N MET A 1 4.30 5.45 9.27
CA MET A 1 3.75 6.53 8.41
C MET A 1 2.35 6.13 7.96
N ASN A 2 1.41 7.08 7.85
CA ASN A 2 0.05 6.79 7.37
C ASN A 2 0.02 6.57 5.85
N VAL A 3 -1.01 5.89 5.34
CA VAL A 3 -1.29 5.84 3.89
C VAL A 3 -2.52 6.70 3.59
N SER A 4 -2.30 7.75 2.81
CA SER A 4 -3.33 8.67 2.34
C SER A 4 -3.93 8.17 1.00
N PRO A 5 -5.16 8.54 0.66
CA PRO A 5 -5.77 8.12 -0.61
C PRO A 5 -5.14 8.79 -1.84
N GLU A 6 -4.67 10.03 -1.70
CA GLU A 6 -3.99 10.78 -2.77
C GLU A 6 -2.49 10.96 -2.48
N CYS A 7 -1.74 11.44 -3.49
CA CYS A 7 -0.35 11.87 -3.32
C CYS A 7 -0.23 12.88 -2.18
N ASP A 8 0.76 12.74 -1.30
CA ASP A 8 1.03 13.71 -0.22
C ASP A 8 1.35 15.12 -0.74
N CYS A 9 1.68 15.25 -2.03
CA CYS A 9 1.81 16.52 -2.73
C CYS A 9 0.48 17.27 -2.91
N TRP A 10 -0.66 16.61 -2.70
CA TRP A 10 -2.00 17.18 -2.80
C TRP A 10 -2.42 17.82 -1.47
N GLY A 11 -2.54 19.15 -1.45
CA GLY A 11 -2.84 19.91 -0.22
C GLY A 11 -4.25 19.70 0.37
N HIS A 12 -5.12 18.96 -0.33
CA HIS A 12 -6.49 18.66 0.10
C HIS A 12 -6.73 17.15 0.18
N ASN A 13 -5.72 16.42 0.68
CA ASN A 13 -5.86 14.98 0.87
C ASN A 13 -6.92 14.67 1.94
N ASP A 14 -7.58 13.55 1.75
CA ASP A 14 -8.60 13.05 2.67
C ASP A 14 -7.94 12.34 3.88
N ALA A 15 -8.73 11.90 4.84
CA ALA A 15 -8.23 11.15 5.99
C ALA A 15 -7.51 9.85 5.55
N PRO A 16 -6.48 9.39 6.30
CA PRO A 16 -5.77 8.16 5.96
C PRO A 16 -6.69 6.93 5.83
N ILE A 17 -6.46 6.15 4.78
CA ILE A 17 -7.27 4.96 4.47
C ILE A 17 -6.92 3.76 5.35
N ILE A 18 -5.71 3.72 5.91
CA ILE A 18 -5.25 2.71 6.86
C ILE A 18 -4.37 3.40 7.93
N PRO A 19 -4.23 2.83 9.13
CA PRO A 19 -3.37 3.40 10.16
C PRO A 19 -1.88 3.22 9.82
N ASP A 20 -1.02 3.85 10.62
CA ASP A 20 0.41 3.59 10.63
C ASP A 20 0.71 2.10 10.93
N LEU A 21 1.48 1.43 10.06
CA LEU A 21 1.85 0.02 10.18
C LEU A 21 3.32 -0.19 10.61
N GLY A 22 4.01 0.88 10.99
CA GLY A 22 5.41 0.83 11.42
C GLY A 22 6.42 1.07 10.29
N ILE A 23 7.60 0.46 10.40
CA ILE A 23 8.73 0.65 9.49
C ILE A 23 9.25 -0.73 9.07
N ALA A 24 9.37 -0.94 7.77
CA ALA A 24 10.08 -2.08 7.18
C ALA A 24 11.48 -1.65 6.72
N ALA A 25 12.42 -2.59 6.72
CA ALA A 25 13.78 -2.36 6.24
C ALA A 25 14.30 -3.60 5.51
N SER A 26 15.02 -3.39 4.41
CA SER A 26 15.69 -4.43 3.63
C SER A 26 16.82 -3.83 2.81
N PHE A 27 17.80 -4.64 2.44
CA PHE A 27 18.83 -4.29 1.45
C PHE A 27 18.39 -4.54 0.01
N ASP A 28 17.29 -5.28 -0.20
CA ASP A 28 16.66 -5.46 -1.50
C ASP A 28 15.49 -4.47 -1.63
N PRO A 29 15.60 -3.44 -2.50
CA PRO A 29 14.59 -2.40 -2.63
C PRO A 29 13.29 -2.91 -3.26
N VAL A 30 13.34 -3.90 -4.14
CA VAL A 30 12.15 -4.47 -4.78
C VAL A 30 11.36 -5.30 -3.78
N ALA A 31 12.06 -6.11 -2.98
CA ALA A 31 11.47 -6.90 -1.91
C ALA A 31 10.85 -6.00 -0.84
N LEU A 32 11.53 -4.89 -0.49
CA LEU A 32 11.05 -3.91 0.47
C LEU A 32 9.72 -3.28 0.05
N ASP A 33 9.69 -2.71 -1.15
CA ASP A 33 8.49 -2.03 -1.65
C ASP A 33 7.33 -3.01 -1.85
N LYS A 34 7.62 -4.23 -2.32
CA LYS A 34 6.61 -5.29 -2.44
C LYS A 34 6.02 -5.66 -1.07
N ALA A 35 6.87 -5.85 -0.05
CA ALA A 35 6.42 -6.18 1.30
C ALA A 35 5.57 -5.04 1.89
N CYS A 36 5.98 -3.78 1.72
CA CYS A 36 5.20 -2.62 2.15
C CYS A 36 3.81 -2.61 1.52
N ALA A 37 3.70 -2.80 0.21
CA ALA A 37 2.41 -2.84 -0.48
C ALA A 37 1.52 -3.98 0.04
N ASP A 38 2.08 -5.17 0.25
CA ASP A 38 1.34 -6.33 0.78
C ASP A 38 0.85 -6.10 2.21
N ILE A 39 1.67 -5.49 3.07
CA ILE A 39 1.29 -5.13 4.44
C ILE A 39 0.11 -4.14 4.41
N VAL A 40 0.13 -3.14 3.50
CA VAL A 40 -1.01 -2.22 3.30
C VAL A 40 -2.26 -2.96 2.83
N MET A 41 -2.14 -3.93 1.92
CA MET A 41 -3.28 -4.74 1.46
C MET A 41 -3.86 -5.60 2.59
N GLN A 42 -3.03 -6.12 3.48
CA GLN A 42 -3.44 -6.92 4.63
C GLN A 42 -3.97 -6.10 5.81
N ALA A 43 -3.76 -4.78 5.84
CA ALA A 43 -4.33 -3.95 6.90
C ALA A 43 -5.84 -3.71 6.67
N PRO A 44 -6.68 -3.70 7.73
CA PRO A 44 -8.06 -3.26 7.59
C PRO A 44 -8.12 -1.74 7.34
N VAL A 45 -9.11 -1.30 6.56
CA VAL A 45 -9.36 0.13 6.33
C VAL A 45 -9.72 0.84 7.64
N SER A 46 -9.12 2.00 7.84
CA SER A 46 -9.45 2.92 8.92
C SER A 46 -10.93 3.28 8.87
N ARG A 47 -11.64 3.09 9.99
CA ARG A 47 -13.02 3.57 10.16
C ARG A 47 -13.06 5.05 10.54
N THR A 48 -12.32 5.84 9.76
CA THR A 48 -12.42 7.30 9.71
C THR A 48 -13.36 7.67 8.57
N ASP A 49 -13.97 8.86 8.57
CA ASP A 49 -14.71 9.36 7.40
C ASP A 49 -13.69 9.62 6.28
N ASN A 50 -13.43 8.60 5.45
CA ASN A 50 -12.52 8.62 4.32
C ASN A 50 -13.16 7.95 3.11
N ILE A 51 -12.63 8.21 1.92
CA ILE A 51 -13.21 7.75 0.66
C ILE A 51 -13.47 6.23 0.60
N LEU A 52 -12.62 5.38 1.20
CA LEU A 52 -12.83 3.93 1.19
C LEU A 52 -13.87 3.49 2.22
N SER A 53 -13.89 4.08 3.41
CA SER A 53 -14.89 3.75 4.42
C SER A 53 -16.29 4.23 4.02
N GLU A 54 -16.41 5.36 3.32
CA GLU A 54 -17.66 5.86 2.77
C GLU A 54 -18.18 4.96 1.63
N LYS A 55 -17.29 4.55 0.72
CA LYS A 55 -17.64 3.71 -0.43
C LYS A 55 -17.97 2.26 -0.01
N TYR A 56 -17.36 1.76 1.07
CA TYR A 56 -17.51 0.39 1.56
C TYR A 56 -17.81 0.37 3.09
N PRO A 57 -18.99 0.84 3.52
CA PRO A 57 -19.29 1.11 4.94
C PRO A 57 -19.34 -0.13 5.84
N HIS A 58 -19.44 -1.33 5.26
CA HIS A 58 -19.56 -2.59 6.00
C HIS A 58 -18.45 -3.60 5.68
N GLU A 59 -17.41 -3.18 4.95
CA GLU A 59 -16.28 -4.04 4.56
C GLU A 59 -14.97 -3.44 5.08
N ASP A 60 -14.08 -4.27 5.61
CA ASP A 60 -12.74 -3.85 6.09
C ASP A 60 -11.70 -3.81 4.96
N LEU A 61 -12.03 -4.38 3.80
CA LEU A 61 -11.18 -4.48 2.62
C LEU A 61 -9.82 -5.14 2.91
N GLU A 62 -9.77 -6.04 3.90
CA GLU A 62 -8.58 -6.83 4.19
C GLU A 62 -8.24 -7.76 3.02
N GLY A 63 -6.96 -7.80 2.64
CA GLY A 63 -6.48 -8.57 1.48
C GLY A 63 -6.87 -8.00 0.12
N LYS A 64 -7.49 -6.82 0.06
CA LYS A 64 -7.80 -6.12 -1.20
C LYS A 64 -6.68 -5.16 -1.58
N ASP A 65 -6.48 -4.99 -2.89
CA ASP A 65 -5.59 -3.96 -3.43
C ASP A 65 -6.25 -2.58 -3.31
N LYS A 66 -6.04 -1.94 -2.16
CA LYS A 66 -6.59 -0.61 -1.85
C LYS A 66 -6.08 0.46 -2.81
N PHE A 67 -4.87 0.32 -3.34
CA PHE A 67 -4.32 1.27 -4.32
C PHE A 67 -5.12 1.22 -5.62
N HIS A 68 -5.43 0.02 -6.11
CA HIS A 68 -6.26 -0.14 -7.31
C HIS A 68 -7.73 0.24 -7.07
N LEU A 69 -8.27 0.05 -5.87
CA LEU A 69 -9.63 0.49 -5.52
C LEU A 69 -9.80 2.02 -5.56
N LEU A 70 -8.72 2.76 -5.25
CA LEU A 70 -8.66 4.22 -5.31
C LEU A 70 -8.39 4.72 -6.73
N HIS A 71 -7.37 4.14 -7.36
CA HIS A 71 -6.85 4.59 -8.66
C HIS A 71 -6.87 3.43 -9.68
N PRO A 72 -8.05 3.03 -10.18
CA PRO A 72 -8.21 1.84 -11.03
C PRO A 72 -7.51 1.94 -12.38
N ASP A 73 -7.24 3.16 -12.84
CA ASP A 73 -6.53 3.41 -14.10
C ASP A 73 -5.00 3.38 -13.95
N THR A 74 -4.49 2.99 -12.76
CA THR A 74 -3.06 2.90 -12.46
C THR A 74 -2.64 1.46 -12.12
N ASP A 75 -1.38 1.12 -12.42
CA ASP A 75 -0.76 -0.17 -12.08
C ASP A 75 0.57 0.08 -11.36
N TRP A 76 0.52 0.11 -10.02
CA TRP A 76 1.70 0.29 -9.17
C TRP A 76 2.69 -0.88 -9.31
N LEU A 77 2.20 -2.09 -9.60
CA LEU A 77 3.00 -3.30 -9.70
C LEU A 77 3.88 -3.31 -10.96
N ALA A 78 3.51 -2.53 -11.99
CA ALA A 78 4.31 -2.38 -13.21
C ALA A 78 5.75 -1.90 -12.92
N GLY A 79 5.92 -0.97 -11.96
CA GLY A 79 7.23 -0.47 -11.55
C GLY A 79 8.12 -1.56 -10.96
N LEU A 80 7.58 -2.36 -10.03
CA LEU A 80 8.32 -3.45 -9.39
C LEU A 80 8.67 -4.57 -10.36
N LYS A 81 7.74 -4.97 -11.24
CA LYS A 81 8.00 -5.95 -12.31
C LYS A 81 9.16 -5.51 -13.21
N HIS A 82 9.21 -4.22 -13.54
CA HIS A 82 10.30 -3.69 -14.35
C HIS A 82 11.63 -3.66 -13.58
N ALA A 83 11.62 -3.23 -12.31
CA ALA A 83 12.80 -3.19 -11.46
C ALA A 83 13.43 -4.58 -11.24
N GLU A 84 12.61 -5.61 -10.99
CA GLU A 84 13.07 -7.00 -10.92
C GLU A 84 13.69 -7.46 -12.25
N LYS A 85 13.04 -7.15 -13.39
CA LYS A 85 13.59 -7.46 -14.72
C LYS A 85 14.94 -6.78 -14.98
N MET A 86 15.15 -5.59 -14.42
CA MET A 86 16.43 -4.85 -14.50
C MET A 86 17.49 -5.37 -13.52
N GLY A 87 17.17 -6.36 -12.68
CA GLY A 87 18.09 -6.93 -11.70
C GLY A 87 18.32 -6.06 -10.47
N MET A 88 17.38 -5.15 -10.14
CA MET A 88 17.48 -4.27 -8.97
C MET A 88 17.11 -4.95 -7.66
N GLY A 89 16.58 -6.18 -7.71
CA GLY A 89 16.08 -6.94 -6.57
C GLY A 89 15.09 -8.00 -7.02
N THR A 90 14.37 -8.59 -6.07
CA THR A 90 13.28 -9.56 -6.36
C THR A 90 11.99 -9.20 -5.62
N MET A 91 10.84 -9.57 -6.19
CA MET A 91 9.55 -9.45 -5.51
C MET A 91 9.33 -10.54 -4.45
N ASN A 92 10.20 -11.54 -4.35
CA ASN A 92 10.15 -12.54 -3.29
C ASN A 92 10.77 -11.99 -2.01
N TYR A 93 10.11 -12.20 -0.88
CA TYR A 93 10.61 -11.75 0.41
C TYR A 93 10.15 -12.70 1.53
N GLU A 94 10.83 -12.62 2.66
CA GLU A 94 10.41 -13.22 3.93
C GLU A 94 10.25 -12.10 4.95
N LEU A 95 9.11 -12.07 5.66
CA LEU A 95 8.87 -11.09 6.69
C LEU A 95 9.38 -11.61 8.04
N ILE A 96 10.32 -10.89 8.65
CA ILE A 96 10.85 -11.21 9.97
C ILE A 96 10.45 -10.09 10.93
N SER A 97 9.66 -10.42 11.95
CA SER A 97 9.28 -9.50 13.02
C SER A 97 10.31 -9.51 14.15
N VAL A 98 10.65 -8.34 14.66
CA VAL A 98 11.58 -8.10 15.78
C VAL A 98 10.88 -7.45 16.96
#